data_AF-A0A4U1ECU0-F1
#
_entry.id   AF-A0A4U1ECU0-F1
#
_cell.length_a   1.000
_cell.length_b   1.000
_cell.length_c   1.000
_cell.angle_alpha   90.00
_cell.angle_beta   90.00
_cell.angle_gamma   90.00
#
_symmetry.space_group_name_H-M   'P 1'
#
loop_
_entity.id
_entity.type
_entity.pdbx_description
1 polymer ?
#
loop_
_entity_poly.entity_id
_entity_poly.type
_entity_poly.pdbx_seq_one_letter_code
_entity_poly.pdbx_strand_id
1 'polypeptide(L)'
;SSLLPLVLNTWPFKNAVEAVWRTVASAGSLLDAVESGCAVCERAKYFAKLFGAVIYSNVTGGYDAAYSKLPTFSQFSFIIYNFLKNSPTEEKVHCI
;
A
#
# COMPACT_ATOMS: atom_id res chain seq x y z
N SER A 1 3.37 -5.49 -22.77
CA SER A 1 4.06 -5.63 -21.48
C SER A 1 3.11 -5.30 -20.35
N SER A 2 2.88 -6.21 -19.41
CA SER A 2 2.15 -5.87 -18.18
C SER A 2 3.12 -5.24 -17.18
N LEU A 3 2.79 -4.06 -16.66
CA LEU A 3 3.52 -3.36 -15.59
C LEU A 3 3.22 -3.95 -14.19
N LEU A 4 2.66 -5.15 -14.13
CA LEU A 4 2.14 -5.78 -12.92
C LEU A 4 2.96 -7.04 -12.58
N PRO A 5 3.14 -7.37 -11.28
CA PRO A 5 2.63 -6.62 -10.13
C PRO A 5 3.39 -5.31 -9.88
N LEU A 6 2.73 -4.34 -9.24
CA LEU A 6 3.29 -3.02 -8.95
C LEU A 6 3.06 -2.65 -7.48
N VAL A 7 4.07 -2.04 -6.86
CA VAL A 7 3.98 -1.47 -5.51
C VAL A 7 4.33 0.01 -5.58
N LEU A 8 3.47 0.86 -5.03
CA LEU A 8 3.62 2.32 -4.98
C LEU A 8 3.63 2.78 -3.53
N ASN A 9 4.39 3.82 -3.20
CA ASN A 9 4.41 4.42 -1.88
C ASN A 9 4.22 5.94 -1.96
N THR A 10 3.72 6.55 -0.88
CA THR A 10 3.49 8.01 -0.82
C THR A 10 4.76 8.82 -0.53
N TRP A 11 5.79 8.17 0.03
CA TRP A 11 7.06 8.78 0.44
C TRP A 11 8.22 7.88 0.01
N PRO A 12 9.49 8.33 -0.03
CA PRO A 12 10.64 7.52 -0.46
C PRO A 12 11.05 6.40 0.54
N PHE A 13 10.08 5.68 1.11
CA PHE A 13 10.27 4.54 2.01
C PHE A 13 10.54 3.26 1.22
N LYS A 14 11.77 3.14 0.70
CA LYS A 14 12.20 1.98 -0.10
C LYS A 14 12.03 0.65 0.65
N ASN A 15 12.39 0.62 1.92
CA ASN A 15 12.28 -0.59 2.75
C ASN A 15 10.84 -1.07 2.92
N ALA A 16 9.85 -0.16 2.94
CA ALA A 16 8.45 -0.52 3.04
C ALA A 16 7.96 -1.19 1.75
N VAL A 17 8.35 -0.63 0.59
CA VAL A 17 8.07 -1.22 -0.73
C VAL A 17 8.70 -2.60 -0.86
N GLU A 18 9.95 -2.76 -0.43
CA GLU A 18 10.62 -4.08 -0.45
C GLU A 18 9.94 -5.10 0.46
N ALA A 19 9.48 -4.70 1.65
CA ALA A 19 8.79 -5.59 2.58
C ALA A 19 7.45 -6.08 2.01
N VAL A 20 6.66 -5.17 1.43
CA VAL A 20 5.42 -5.49 0.73
C VAL A 20 5.70 -6.46 -0.43
N TRP A 21 6.69 -6.15 -1.27
CA TRP A 21 7.07 -6.99 -2.41
C TRP A 21 7.48 -8.41 -1.97
N ARG A 22 8.33 -8.53 -0.95
CA ARG A 22 8.78 -9.84 -0.44
C ARG A 22 7.62 -10.68 0.09
N THR A 23 6.69 -10.03 0.79
CA THR A 23 5.54 -10.72 1.38
C THR A 23 4.60 -11.26 0.31
N VAL A 24 4.29 -10.44 -0.70
CA VAL A 24 3.52 -10.89 -1.88
C VAL A 24 4.25 -12.01 -2.63
N ALA A 25 5.56 -11.87 -2.86
CA ALA A 25 6.36 -12.88 -3.57
C ALA A 25 6.39 -14.23 -2.84
N SER A 26 6.22 -14.24 -1.52
CA SER A 26 6.12 -15.46 -0.70
C SER A 26 4.73 -16.08 -0.62
N ALA A 27 3.80 -15.68 -1.51
CA ALA A 27 2.37 -16.05 -1.47
C ALA A 27 1.65 -15.61 -0.18
N GLY A 28 2.19 -14.61 0.52
CA GLY A 28 1.49 -13.92 1.59
C GLY A 28 0.24 -13.25 1.04
N SER A 29 -0.78 -13.12 1.89
CA SER A 29 -1.97 -12.38 1.51
C SER A 29 -1.63 -10.91 1.29
N LEU A 30 -2.52 -10.25 0.57
CA LEU A 30 -2.41 -8.83 0.28
C LEU A 30 -2.43 -8.01 1.59
N LEU A 31 -3.17 -8.49 2.59
CA LEU A 31 -3.18 -8.00 3.96
C LEU A 31 -1.80 -8.14 4.65
N ASP A 32 -1.17 -9.32 4.57
CA ASP A 32 0.14 -9.56 5.18
C ASP A 32 1.21 -8.62 4.61
N ALA A 33 1.14 -8.37 3.30
CA ALA A 33 2.07 -7.48 2.62
C ALA A 33 1.91 -6.02 3.07
N VAL A 34 0.66 -5.60 3.24
CA VAL A 34 0.27 -4.29 3.76
C VAL A 34 0.77 -4.10 5.20
N GLU A 35 0.54 -5.06 6.09
CA GLU A 35 1.03 -5.02 7.48
C GLU A 35 2.56 -4.95 7.55
N SER A 36 3.24 -5.73 6.70
CA SER A 36 4.70 -5.76 6.60
C SER A 36 5.28 -4.39 6.21
N GLY A 37 4.64 -3.70 5.26
CA GLY A 37 5.00 -2.33 4.86
C GLY A 37 4.83 -1.33 6.00
N CYS A 38 3.69 -1.37 6.69
CA CYS A 38 3.40 -0.50 7.84
C CYS A 38 4.42 -0.69 8.97
N ALA A 39 4.73 -1.94 9.33
CA ALA A 39 5.67 -2.27 10.40
C ALA A 39 7.10 -1.76 10.13
N VAL A 40 7.47 -1.57 8.86
CA VAL A 40 8.76 -0.97 8.47
C VAL A 40 8.72 0.55 8.60
N CYS A 41 7.63 1.19 8.18
CA CYS A 41 7.44 2.63 8.34
C CYS A 41 7.44 3.05 9.83
N GLU A 42 6.75 2.31 10.69
CA GLU A 42 6.67 2.58 12.14
C GLU A 42 8.03 2.45 12.84
N ARG A 43 8.88 1.51 12.40
CA ARG A 43 10.23 1.33 12.94
C ARG A 43 11.20 2.43 12.53
N ALA A 44 10.94 3.18 11.45
CA ALA A 44 11.75 4.31 11.05
C ALA A 44 11.52 5.49 12.02
N LYS A 45 12.29 5.52 13.12
CA LYS A 45 12.16 6.49 14.23
C LYS A 45 12.07 7.97 13.83
N TYR A 46 12.64 8.36 12.69
CA TYR A 46 12.59 9.74 12.18
C TYR A 46 11.25 10.10 11.52
N PHE A 47 10.46 9.11 11.15
CA PHE A 47 9.21 9.23 10.39
C PHE A 47 7.99 8.70 11.15
N ALA A 48 8.14 8.35 12.43
CA ALA A 48 7.05 7.83 13.29
C ALA A 48 5.84 8.79 13.45
N LYS A 49 5.92 10.02 12.94
CA LYS A 49 4.83 11.00 12.89
C LYS A 49 4.33 11.30 11.48
N LEU A 50 4.91 10.69 10.45
CA LEU A 50 4.56 10.93 9.06
C LEU A 50 3.59 9.86 8.58
N PHE A 51 2.47 10.33 8.03
CA PHE A 51 1.48 9.50 7.38
C PHE A 51 2.09 8.80 6.16
N GLY A 52 2.34 7.50 6.20
CA GLY A 52 2.83 6.73 5.04
C GLY A 52 1.77 5.76 4.55
N ALA A 53 1.61 5.65 3.22
CA ALA A 53 0.76 4.64 2.61
C ALA A 53 1.49 3.88 1.50
N VAL A 54 1.12 2.61 1.32
CA VAL A 54 1.62 1.74 0.26
C VAL A 54 0.42 1.17 -0.49
N ILE A 55 0.46 1.18 -1.81
CA ILE A 55 -0.58 0.61 -2.68
C ILE A 55 0.05 -0.53 -3.47
N TYR A 56 -0.60 -1.68 -3.50
CA TYR A 56 -0.17 -2.86 -4.27
C TYR A 56 -1.21 -3.20 -5.34
N SER A 57 -0.75 -3.65 -6.50
CA SER A 57 -1.59 -4.26 -7.52
C SER A 57 -0.99 -5.56 -8.07
N ASN A 58 -1.85 -6.57 -8.24
CA ASN A 58 -1.48 -7.90 -8.71
C ASN A 58 -1.57 -8.02 -10.25
N VAL A 59 -1.11 -9.15 -10.80
CA VAL A 59 -1.08 -9.39 -12.25
C VAL A 59 -2.47 -9.49 -12.91
N THR A 60 -3.52 -9.78 -12.14
CA THR A 60 -4.90 -9.84 -12.65
C THR A 60 -5.63 -8.50 -12.55
N GLY A 61 -4.95 -7.44 -12.09
CA GLY A 61 -5.52 -6.10 -11.93
C GLY A 61 -6.25 -5.84 -10.61
N GLY A 62 -6.20 -6.77 -9.66
CA GLY A 62 -6.64 -6.55 -8.28
C GLY A 62 -5.65 -5.65 -7.54
N TYR A 63 -6.14 -4.85 -6.60
CA TYR A 63 -5.35 -3.86 -5.87
C TYR A 63 -5.79 -3.72 -4.41
N ASP A 64 -4.92 -3.18 -3.57
CA ASP A 64 -5.22 -2.83 -2.17
C ASP A 64 -4.20 -1.79 -1.65
N ALA A 65 -4.43 -1.28 -0.44
CA ALA A 65 -3.55 -0.31 0.19
C ALA A 65 -3.35 -0.52 1.71
N ALA A 66 -2.17 -0.13 2.17
CA ALA A 66 -1.74 -0.02 3.55
C ALA A 66 -1.53 1.43 3.93
N TYR A 67 -1.68 1.76 5.20
CA TYR A 67 -1.16 3.03 5.71
C TYR A 67 -0.83 2.99 7.21
N SER A 68 0.04 3.89 7.64
CA SER A 68 0.44 4.06 9.03
C SER A 68 -0.71 4.66 9.86
N LYS A 69 -1.09 3.99 10.95
CA LYS A 69 -2.11 4.47 11.89
C LYS A 69 -1.71 5.79 12.52
N LEU A 70 -2.59 6.79 12.44
CA LEU A 70 -2.47 8.03 13.20
C LEU A 70 -3.73 8.22 14.06
N PRO A 71 -3.64 8.78 15.28
CA PRO A 71 -4.78 8.91 16.19
C PRO A 71 -5.98 9.66 15.59
N THR A 72 -5.74 10.55 14.63
CA THR A 72 -6.76 11.36 13.96
C THR A 72 -7.14 10.84 12.56
N PHE A 73 -6.59 9.70 12.13
CA PHE A 73 -6.73 9.21 10.76
C PHE A 73 -7.16 7.73 10.72
N SER A 74 -8.45 7.51 10.52
CA SER A 74 -9.10 6.19 10.57
C SER A 74 -9.38 5.55 9.20
N GLN A 75 -9.14 6.28 8.11
CA GLN A 75 -9.33 5.79 6.75
C GLN A 75 -8.31 6.40 5.80
N PHE A 76 -7.77 5.64 4.86
CA PHE A 76 -6.97 6.14 3.74
C PHE A 76 -7.76 6.02 2.44
N SER A 77 -7.92 7.15 1.74
CA SER A 77 -8.48 7.20 0.39
C SER A 77 -7.37 7.23 -0.65
N PHE A 78 -7.54 6.50 -1.74
CA PHE A 78 -6.69 6.58 -2.93
C PHE A 78 -7.53 6.53 -4.21
N ILE A 79 -6.98 7.03 -5.31
CA ILE A 79 -7.66 7.04 -6.60
C ILE A 79 -7.09 5.94 -7.49
N ILE A 80 -7.98 5.15 -8.08
CA ILE A 80 -7.66 4.18 -9.13
C ILE A 80 -8.23 4.67 -10.45
N TYR A 81 -7.39 4.65 -11.50
CA TYR A 81 -7.84 4.79 -12.88
C TYR A 81 -7.43 3.52 -13.62
N ASN A 82 -8.39 2.81 -14.19
CA ASN A 82 -8.14 1.61 -15.00
C ASN A 82 -9.05 1.58 -16.24
N PHE A 83 -8.72 0.70 -17.19
CA PHE A 83 -9.48 0.55 -18.44
C PHE A 83 -10.90 -0.01 -18.24
N LEU A 84 -11.18 -0.66 -17.11
CA LEU A 84 -12.51 -1.24 -16.83
C LEU A 84 -13.53 -0.16 -16.49
N LYS A 85 -13.16 0.78 -15.61
CA LYS A 85 -14.04 1.88 -15.18
C LYS A 85 -13.90 3.12 -16.08
N ASN A 86 -12.77 3.25 -16.78
CA ASN A 86 -12.42 4.37 -17.67
C ASN A 86 -12.72 5.76 -17.08
N SER A 87 -12.60 5.86 -15.76
CA SER A 87 -12.88 7.05 -14.95
C SER A 87 -12.15 6.93 -13.61
N PRO A 88 -11.75 8.04 -12.98
CA PRO A 88 -11.14 8.02 -11.66
C PRO A 88 -12.14 7.51 -10.62
N THR A 89 -11.78 6.48 -9.87
CA THR A 89 -12.59 5.96 -8.76
C THR A 89 -11.84 6.12 -7.44
N GLU A 90 -12.52 6.68 -6.45
CA GLU A 90 -12.01 6.71 -5.07
C GLU A 90 -12.24 5.36 -4.39
N GLU A 91 -11.17 4.81 -3.83
CA GLU A 91 -11.16 3.58 -3.03
C GLU A 91 -10.70 3.93 -1.62
N LYS A 92 -11.21 3.19 -0.62
CA LYS A 92 -10.95 3.48 0.81
C LYS A 92 -10.54 2.21 1.52
N VAL A 93 -9.47 2.29 2.29
CA VAL A 93 -9.06 1.25 3.24
C VAL A 93 -9.15 1.80 4.66
N HIS A 94 -9.67 0.99 5.57
CA HIS A 94 -9.78 1.33 6.98
C HIS A 94 -8.53 0.89 7.73
N CYS A 95 -8.19 1.62 8.79
CA CYS A 95 -7.11 1.21 9.67
C CYS A 95 -7.49 -0.12 10.32
N ILE A 96 -6.55 -1.05 10.34
CA ILE A 96 -6.62 -2.25 11.18
C ILE A 96 -6.27 -1.87 12.63
#